data_AF-J2GMW0-F1
#
_entry.id   AF-J2GMW0-F1
#
_cell.length_a   1.000
_cell.length_b   1.000
_cell.length_c   1.000
_cell.angle_alpha   90.00
_cell.angle_beta   90.00
_cell.angle_gamma   90.00
#
_symmetry.space_group_name_H-M   'P 1'
#
loop_
_entity.id
_entity.type
_entity.pdbx_description
1 polymer ?
#
loop_
_entity_poly.entity_id
_entity_poly.type
_entity_poly.pdbx_seq_one_letter_code
_entity_poly.pdbx_strand_id
1 'polypeptide(L)' 'MRQMKLGAFCGGSYHQAGWRHPDADNDFGHDIAKWVDLARKLEAAKFDMIFIADTASPSDAENPEVFRYVSGGDNLEP' A
#
# COMPACT_ATOMS: atom_id res chain seq x y z
N MET A 1 -25.13 -0.08 -22.14
CA MET A 1 -24.41 1.06 -21.51
C MET A 1 -23.06 0.55 -21.01
N ARG A 2 -21.97 1.33 -21.15
CA ARG A 2 -20.63 0.94 -20.64
C ARG A 2 -20.51 1.36 -19.17
N GLN A 3 -20.13 0.44 -18.30
CA GLN A 3 -19.84 0.72 -16.89
C GLN A 3 -18.37 1.18 -16.73
N MET A 4 -18.14 2.10 -15.78
CA MET A 4 -16.78 2.48 -15.38
C MET A 4 -16.13 1.31 -14.64
N LYS A 5 -14.83 1.11 -14.86
CA LYS A 5 -14.03 0.11 -14.17
C LYS A 5 -13.22 0.77 -13.06
N LEU A 6 -13.28 0.22 -11.86
CA LEU A 6 -12.64 0.80 -10.68
C LEU A 6 -11.52 -0.12 -10.18
N GLY A 7 -10.29 0.38 -10.19
CA GLY A 7 -9.14 -0.27 -9.60
C GLY A 7 -8.70 0.42 -8.32
N ALA A 8 -8.38 -0.35 -7.28
CA ALA A 8 -7.81 0.17 -6.05
C ALA A 8 -6.29 0.08 -6.13
N PHE A 9 -5.62 1.22 -6.02
CA PHE A 9 -4.17 1.30 -5.88
C PHE A 9 -3.81 1.08 -4.42
N CYS A 10 -3.11 -0.02 -4.12
CA CYS A 10 -2.84 -0.48 -2.77
C CYS A 10 -1.37 -0.87 -2.62
N GLY A 11 -0.82 -0.60 -1.45
CA GLY A 11 0.59 -0.75 -1.10
C GLY A 11 0.89 0.19 0.06
N GLY A 12 2.07 0.05 0.69
CA GLY A 12 2.52 0.86 1.82
C GLY A 12 2.37 2.36 1.60
N SER A 13 2.58 3.16 2.64
CA SER A 13 2.23 4.59 2.63
C SER A 13 2.88 5.41 1.48
N TYR A 14 2.13 5.61 0.39
CA TYR A 14 2.49 6.50 -0.74
C TYR A 14 2.40 8.00 -0.41
N HIS A 15 1.85 8.33 0.75
CA HIS A 15 1.91 9.67 1.30
C HIS A 15 3.20 9.82 2.10
N GLN A 16 4.04 10.79 1.73
CA GLN A 16 5.28 11.08 2.46
C GLN A 16 4.96 11.33 3.95
N ALA A 17 5.61 10.55 4.81
CA ALA A 17 5.39 10.53 6.27
C ALA A 17 3.94 10.23 6.72
N GLY A 18 3.09 9.65 5.87
CA GLY A 18 1.70 9.29 6.20
C GLY A 18 1.58 8.34 7.39
N TRP A 19 2.58 7.48 7.58
CA TRP A 19 2.74 6.57 8.73
C TRP A 19 2.73 7.27 10.11
N ARG A 20 2.95 8.60 10.14
CA ARG A 20 2.90 9.39 11.37
C ARG A 20 1.48 9.79 11.78
N HIS A 21 0.48 9.55 10.92
CA HIS A 21 -0.91 9.82 11.28
C HIS A 21 -1.34 8.86 12.41
N PRO A 22 -2.05 9.35 13.45
CA PRO A 22 -2.43 8.52 14.59
C PRO A 22 -3.29 7.30 14.20
N ASP A 23 -4.05 7.40 13.11
CA ASP A 23 -4.89 6.32 12.58
C ASP A 23 -4.20 5.48 11.47
N ALA A 24 -2.91 5.69 11.20
CA ALA A 24 -2.20 4.90 10.20
C ALA A 24 -1.96 3.46 10.68
N ASP A 25 -2.29 2.48 9.83
CA ASP A 25 -1.92 1.09 10.06
C ASP A 25 -0.51 0.83 9.51
N ASN A 26 0.49 1.01 10.38
CA ASN A 26 1.90 0.85 10.02
C ASN A 26 2.33 -0.60 9.80
N ASP A 27 1.52 -1.56 10.24
CA ASP A 27 1.78 -2.99 10.09
C ASP A 27 0.97 -3.60 8.94
N PHE A 28 0.32 -2.80 8.10
CA PHE A 28 -0.51 -3.31 7.00
C PHE A 28 0.30 -4.13 5.99
N GLY A 29 1.48 -3.64 5.63
CA GLY A 29 2.33 -4.21 4.58
C GLY A 29 2.87 -5.61 4.87
N HIS A 30 2.98 -6.00 6.15
CA HIS A 30 3.65 -7.23 6.59
C HIS A 30 2.69 -8.34 6.99
N ASP A 31 1.37 -8.08 6.97
CA ASP A 31 0.34 -9.05 7.36
C ASP A 31 -0.58 -9.38 6.18
N ILE A 32 -0.39 -10.57 5.61
CA ILE A 32 -1.21 -11.08 4.51
C ILE A 32 -2.70 -11.16 4.87
N ALA A 33 -3.06 -11.35 6.15
CA ALA A 33 -4.46 -11.39 6.56
C ALA A 33 -5.15 -10.03 6.35
N LYS A 34 -4.42 -8.93 6.52
CA LYS A 34 -4.93 -7.56 6.26
C LYS A 34 -5.13 -7.31 4.77
N TRP A 35 -4.23 -7.80 3.93
CA TRP A 35 -4.41 -7.79 2.47
C TRP A 35 -5.65 -8.57 2.03
N VAL A 36 -5.89 -9.74 2.62
CA VAL A 36 -7.11 -10.54 2.36
C VAL A 36 -8.37 -9.80 2.81
N ASP A 37 -8.36 -9.15 3.98
CA ASP A 37 -9.50 -8.36 4.46
C ASP A 37 -9.79 -7.14 3.56
N LEU A 38 -8.74 -6.44 3.12
CA LEU A 38 -8.86 -5.36 2.14
C LEU A 38 -9.49 -5.85 0.83
N ALA A 39 -9.03 -7.00 0.32
CA ALA A 39 -9.57 -7.58 -0.90
C ALA A 39 -11.07 -7.89 -0.78
N ARG A 40 -11.50 -8.50 0.33
CA ARG A 40 -12.92 -8.78 0.61
C ARG A 40 -13.77 -7.51 0.64
N LYS A 41 -13.26 -6.42 1.24
CA LYS A 41 -13.94 -5.11 1.27
C LYS A 41 -14.11 -4.54 -0.13
N LEU A 42 -13.07 -4.63 -0.97
CA LEU A 42 -13.09 -4.13 -2.35
C LEU A 42 -14.03 -4.95 -3.25
N GLU A 43 -14.03 -6.26 -3.11
CA GLU A 43 -14.98 -7.15 -3.81
C GLU A 43 -16.44 -6.83 -3.45
N ALA A 44 -16.73 -6.63 -2.15
CA ALA A 44 -18.05 -6.21 -1.69
C ALA A 44 -18.47 -4.86 -2.30
N ALA A 45 -17.52 -3.94 -2.44
CA ALA A 45 -17.70 -2.63 -3.07
C ALA A 45 -17.71 -2.64 -4.62
N LYS A 46 -17.58 -3.81 -5.25
CA LYS A 46 -17.59 -4.00 -6.72
C LYS A 46 -16.41 -3.36 -7.45
N PHE A 47 -15.26 -3.22 -6.79
CA PHE A 47 -14.01 -2.93 -7.48
C PHE A 47 -13.63 -4.09 -8.41
N ASP A 48 -13.03 -3.77 -9.54
CA ASP A 48 -12.65 -4.74 -10.56
C ASP A 48 -11.25 -5.29 -10.36
N MET A 49 -10.36 -4.55 -9.67
CA MET A 49 -8.98 -4.96 -9.46
C MET A 49 -8.34 -4.30 -8.24
N ILE A 50 -7.37 -5.00 -7.67
CA ILE A 50 -6.35 -4.45 -6.77
C ILE A 50 -5.07 -4.32 -7.59
N PHE A 51 -4.46 -3.14 -7.54
CA PHE A 51 -3.16 -2.88 -8.14
C PHE A 51 -2.14 -2.70 -7.03
N ILE A 52 -1.15 -3.60 -6.98
CA ILE A 52 -0.06 -3.58 -6.02
C ILE A 52 1.19 -3.06 -6.73
N ALA A 53 1.69 -1.89 -6.34
CA ALA A 53 2.91 -1.33 -6.89
C ALA A 53 4.12 -1.78 -6.07
N ASP A 54 5.22 -2.07 -6.76
CA ASP A 54 6.47 -2.54 -6.16
C ASP A 54 7.66 -1.71 -6.67
N THR A 55 8.66 -1.55 -5.80
CA THR A 55 9.96 -0.94 -6.12
C THR A 55 11.06 -1.63 -5.34
N ALA A 56 12.16 -1.96 -6.01
CA ALA A 56 13.32 -2.57 -5.35
C ALA A 56 14.08 -1.60 -4.43
N SER A 57 13.86 -0.28 -4.58
CA SER A 57 14.54 0.75 -3.78
C SER A 57 13.77 2.06 -3.81
N PRO A 58 13.77 2.87 -2.73
CA PRO A 58 13.28 4.24 -2.80
C PRO A 58 14.14 5.10 -3.74
N SER A 59 13.55 6.16 -4.27
CA SER A 59 14.32 7.16 -5.02
C SER A 59 15.34 7.85 -4.10
N ASP A 60 16.53 8.18 -4.64
CA ASP A 60 17.62 8.83 -3.90
C ASP A 60 18.10 8.01 -2.67
N ALA A 61 18.10 6.68 -2.76
CA ALA A 61 18.52 5.78 -1.68
C ALA A 61 19.99 5.96 -1.23
N GLU A 62 20.82 6.66 -2.01
CA GLU A 62 22.18 7.05 -1.61
C GLU A 62 22.17 8.08 -0.46
N ASN A 63 21.08 8.84 -0.32
CA ASN A 63 20.86 9.79 0.75
C ASN A 63 20.07 9.12 1.90
N PRO A 64 20.71 8.80 3.04
CA PRO A 64 20.04 8.07 4.11
C PRO A 64 18.87 8.83 4.78
N GLU A 65 18.76 10.15 4.59
CA GLU A 65 17.65 10.93 5.15
C GLU A 65 16.30 10.59 4.52
N VAL A 66 16.27 10.03 3.31
CA VAL A 66 15.01 9.69 2.62
C VAL A 66 14.20 8.65 3.40
N PHE A 67 14.87 7.74 4.12
CA PHE A 67 14.25 6.69 4.95
C PHE A 67 13.40 7.23 6.11
N ARG A 68 13.58 8.50 6.49
CA ARG A 68 12.76 9.14 7.54
C ARG A 68 11.36 9.53 7.05
N TYR A 69 11.18 9.65 5.74
CA TYR A 69 9.96 10.16 5.12
C TYR A 69 9.26 9.13 4.23
N VAL A 70 9.99 8.16 3.67
CA VAL A 70 9.39 7.03 2.97
C VAL A 70 8.80 6.04 3.95
N SER A 71 7.69 5.42 3.56
CA SER A 71 7.21 4.23 4.24
C SER A 71 8.15 3.06 3.96
N GLY A 72 8.29 2.15 4.92
CA GLY A 72 8.93 0.86 4.66
C GLY A 72 8.24 0.13 3.51
N GLY A 73 8.96 -0.79 2.87
CA GLY A 73 8.40 -1.68 1.86
C GLY A 73 7.43 -2.70 2.48
N ASP A 74 6.46 -3.13 1.68
CA ASP A 74 5.59 -4.25 2.03
C ASP A 74 6.35 -5.55 1.76
N ASN A 75 6.66 -6.29 2.82
CA ASN A 75 7.25 -7.62 2.73
C ASN A 75 6.13 -8.64 2.97
N LEU A 76 5.75 -9.38 1.93
CA LEU A 76 4.77 -10.46 2.02
C LEU A 76 5.42 -11.81 2.34
N GLU A 77 6.76 -11.86 2.31
CA GLU A 77 7.58 -12.99 2.73
C GLU A 77 7.82 -12.91 4.26
N PRO A 78 7.90 -14.05 4.98
CA PRO A 78 8.17 -14.09 6.42
C PRO A 78 9.53 -13.54 6.84
#